data_AF-A0A838IU61-F1
#
_entry.id   AF-A0A838IU61-F1
#
_cell.length_a   1.000
_cell.length_b   1.000
_cell.length_c   1.000
_cell.angle_alpha   90.00
_cell.angle_beta   90.00
_cell.angle_gamma   90.00
#
_symmetry.space_group_name_H-M   'P 1'
#
loop_
_entity.id
_entity.type
_entity.pdbx_description
1 polymer ?
#
loop_
_entity_poly.entity_id
_entity_poly.type
_entity_poly.pdbx_seq_one_letter_code
_entity_poly.pdbx_strand_id
1 'polypeptide(L)'
;MVEIPPGTAQVRFVMQADADLDLFAKFGSDIVEWDADGDWDVRDIDASPIATLTVDAPTAGAWYVEVVFANGGDAVASNTFEAQVR
;
A
#
# COMPACT_ATOMS: atom_id res chain seq x y z
N MET A 1 8.77 -0.81 2.62
CA MET A 1 9.23 -1.71 1.54
C MET A 1 8.89 -3.15 1.87
N VAL A 2 8.42 -3.91 0.87
CA VAL A 2 8.17 -5.35 0.88
C VAL A 2 8.86 -5.97 -0.35
N GLU A 3 9.67 -7.01 -0.16
CA GLU A 3 10.33 -7.72 -1.26
C GLU A 3 9.41 -8.83 -1.80
N ILE A 4 9.13 -8.81 -3.11
CA ILE A 4 8.25 -9.78 -3.77
C ILE A 4 9.09 -10.79 -4.59
N PRO A 5 9.05 -12.09 -4.27
CA PRO A 5 9.78 -13.11 -5.02
C PRO A 5 9.32 -13.27 -6.47
N PRO A 6 10.21 -13.71 -7.38
CA PRO A 6 9.83 -14.13 -8.73
C PRO A 6 8.78 -15.24 -8.73
N GLY A 7 7.79 -15.11 -9.62
CA GLY A 7 6.73 -16.11 -9.78
C GLY A 7 5.62 -16.05 -8.73
N THR A 8 5.61 -15.02 -7.86
CA THR A 8 4.48 -14.70 -6.99
C THR A 8 3.21 -14.56 -7.82
N ALA A 9 2.16 -15.29 -7.47
CA ALA A 9 0.88 -15.24 -8.17
C ALA A 9 0.07 -14.03 -7.71
N GLN A 10 0.19 -13.68 -6.43
CA GLN A 10 -0.52 -12.54 -5.85
C GLN A 10 0.23 -12.00 -4.62
N VAL A 11 0.22 -10.69 -4.46
CA VAL A 11 0.46 -10.07 -3.15
C VAL A 11 -0.79 -9.32 -2.70
N ARG A 12 -1.11 -9.47 -1.41
CA ARG A 12 -2.15 -8.70 -0.75
C ARG A 12 -1.56 -7.91 0.41
N PHE A 13 -1.68 -6.59 0.36
CA PHE A 13 -1.36 -5.71 1.47
C PHE A 13 -2.64 -5.43 2.25
N VAL A 14 -2.58 -5.60 3.57
CA VAL A 14 -3.71 -5.37 4.46
C VAL A 14 -3.24 -4.43 5.55
N MET A 15 -3.99 -3.36 5.75
CA MET A 15 -3.80 -2.45 6.86
C MET A 15 -5.09 -2.35 7.65
N GLN A 16 -4.96 -2.33 8.97
CA GLN A 16 -6.05 -2.00 9.88
C GLN A 16 -5.58 -0.90 10.84
N ALA A 17 -6.40 0.14 11.00
CA ALA A 17 -6.13 1.31 11.83
C ALA A 17 -7.32 1.70 12.72
N ASP A 18 -7.06 2.60 13.66
CA ASP A 18 -8.07 3.28 14.48
C ASP A 18 -8.61 4.58 13.85
N ALA A 19 -8.19 4.88 12.62
CA ALA A 19 -8.59 6.02 11.83
C ALA A 19 -8.75 5.62 10.35
N ASP A 20 -9.23 6.56 9.55
CA ASP A 20 -9.30 6.44 8.10
C ASP A 20 -7.91 6.69 7.49
N LEU A 21 -7.26 5.60 7.09
CA LEU A 21 -5.92 5.60 6.50
C LEU A 21 -5.97 4.89 5.15
N ASP A 22 -5.24 5.46 4.21
CA ASP A 22 -5.13 4.98 2.84
C ASP A 22 -3.83 4.19 2.66
N LEU A 23 -3.85 3.28 1.69
CA LEU A 23 -2.65 2.57 1.25
C LEU A 23 -2.28 2.97 -0.17
N PHE A 24 -0.99 3.21 -0.38
CA PHE A 24 -0.41 3.41 -1.70
C PHE A 24 0.74 2.43 -1.88
N ALA A 25 0.87 1.86 -3.08
CA ALA A 25 1.96 0.96 -3.40
C ALA A 25 2.56 1.25 -4.78
N LYS A 26 3.88 1.11 -4.88
CA LYS A 26 4.68 1.36 -6.08
C LYS A 26 5.85 0.38 -6.20
N PHE A 27 6.12 -0.08 -7.41
CA PHE A 27 7.26 -0.95 -7.69
C PHE A 27 8.55 -0.14 -7.93
N GLY A 28 9.64 -0.61 -7.32
CA GLY A 28 11.01 -0.22 -7.68
C GLY A 28 11.49 1.16 -7.21
N SER A 29 10.64 1.98 -6.59
CA SER A 29 11.03 3.28 -6.00
C SER A 29 10.04 3.74 -4.94
N ASP A 30 10.49 4.65 -4.08
CA ASP A 30 9.61 5.36 -3.14
C ASP A 30 8.50 6.13 -3.86
N ILE A 31 7.42 6.40 -3.13
CA ILE A 31 6.32 7.26 -3.55
C ILE A 31 6.67 8.68 -3.09
N VAL A 32 6.39 9.68 -3.92
CA VAL A 32 6.68 11.09 -3.58
C VAL A 32 5.45 11.99 -3.66
N GLU A 33 4.35 11.52 -4.24
CA GLU A 33 3.08 12.23 -4.33
C GLU A 33 1.89 11.26 -4.18
N TRP A 34 0.93 11.62 -3.33
CA TRP A 34 -0.24 10.77 -2.98
C TRP A 34 -1.56 11.32 -3.50
N ASP A 35 -1.53 12.51 -4.10
CA ASP A 35 -2.70 13.12 -4.73
C ASP A 35 -3.33 12.24 -5.82
N ALA A 36 -4.47 12.70 -6.35
CA ALA A 36 -5.23 12.02 -7.39
C ALA A 36 -4.38 11.58 -8.59
N ASP A 37 -3.37 12.39 -8.94
CA ASP A 37 -2.44 12.20 -10.06
C ASP A 37 -0.99 11.89 -9.58
N GLY A 38 -0.85 11.37 -8.35
CA GLY A 38 0.42 10.99 -7.75
C GLY A 38 1.14 9.84 -8.45
N ASP A 39 2.31 9.46 -7.93
CA ASP A 39 3.26 8.57 -8.61
C ASP A 39 3.22 7.12 -8.13
N TRP A 40 2.07 6.67 -7.65
CA TRP A 40 1.78 5.31 -7.19
C TRP A 40 1.30 4.40 -8.34
N ASP A 41 1.46 3.07 -8.18
CA ASP A 41 0.96 2.09 -9.14
C ASP A 41 -0.46 1.60 -8.80
N VAL A 42 -0.73 1.44 -7.50
CA VAL A 42 -2.04 1.02 -6.98
C VAL A 42 -2.31 1.69 -5.63
N ARG A 43 -3.58 2.02 -5.35
CA ARG A 43 -4.00 2.61 -4.08
C ARG A 43 -5.36 2.11 -3.61
N ASP A 44 -5.57 2.16 -2.31
CA ASP A 44 -6.86 2.02 -1.64
C ASP A 44 -7.09 3.31 -0.85
N ILE A 45 -8.17 4.01 -1.20
CA ILE A 45 -8.59 5.30 -0.63
C ILE A 45 -10.04 5.25 -0.14
N ASP A 46 -10.55 4.04 0.10
CA ASP A 46 -11.89 3.85 0.61
C ASP A 46 -11.96 4.30 2.07
N ALA A 47 -12.97 5.11 2.41
CA ALA A 47 -13.17 5.63 3.76
C ALA A 47 -13.47 4.51 4.76
N SER A 48 -12.43 3.91 5.34
CA SER A 48 -12.48 2.64 6.05
C SER A 48 -11.29 2.51 7.01
N PRO A 49 -11.49 1.96 8.22
CA PRO A 49 -10.38 1.61 9.12
C PRO A 49 -9.58 0.39 8.64
N ILE A 50 -9.99 -0.24 7.53
CA ILE A 50 -9.31 -1.38 6.92
C ILE A 50 -9.10 -1.06 5.45
N ALA A 51 -7.84 -1.03 5.02
CA ALA A 51 -7.46 -0.94 3.61
C ALA A 51 -6.92 -2.29 3.12
N THR A 52 -7.29 -2.68 1.91
CA THR A 52 -6.85 -3.88 1.24
C THR A 52 -6.43 -3.60 -0.20
N LEU A 53 -5.14 -3.78 -0.47
CA LEU A 53 -4.59 -3.74 -1.82
C LEU A 53 -4.25 -5.15 -2.29
N THR A 54 -4.69 -5.51 -3.49
CA THR A 54 -4.33 -6.79 -4.13
C THR A 54 -3.67 -6.50 -5.46
N VAL A 55 -2.49 -7.09 -5.68
CA VAL A 55 -1.78 -7.05 -6.96
C VAL A 55 -1.62 -8.49 -7.45
N ASP A 56 -2.26 -8.80 -8.57
CA ASP A 56 -2.14 -10.08 -9.25
C ASP A 56 -0.90 -10.08 -10.15
N ALA A 57 -0.17 -11.20 -10.17
CA ALA A 57 1.09 -11.38 -10.89
C ALA A 57 2.06 -10.18 -10.72
N PRO A 58 2.38 -9.77 -9.47
CA PRO A 58 3.19 -8.58 -9.23
C PRO A 58 4.58 -8.72 -9.85
N THR A 59 5.16 -7.60 -10.31
CA THR A 59 6.56 -7.55 -10.69
C THR A 59 7.42 -7.94 -9.49
N ALA A 60 8.32 -8.89 -9.70
CA ALA A 60 9.26 -9.34 -8.67
C ALA A 60 10.27 -8.24 -8.34
N GLY A 61 10.56 -8.07 -7.04
CA GLY A 61 11.45 -7.05 -6.52
C GLY A 61 10.81 -6.22 -5.42
N ALA A 62 11.41 -5.06 -5.15
CA ALA A 62 11.00 -4.17 -4.08
C ALA A 62 9.70 -3.43 -4.41
N TRP A 63 8.69 -3.62 -3.57
CA TRP A 63 7.47 -2.81 -3.53
C TRP A 63 7.53 -1.84 -2.35
N TYR A 64 7.32 -0.58 -2.62
CA TYR A 64 7.27 0.50 -1.66
C TYR A 64 5.80 0.73 -1.34
N VAL A 65 5.47 0.67 -0.05
CA VAL A 65 4.09 0.74 0.44
C VAL A 65 4.07 1.78 1.54
N GLU A 66 3.15 2.72 1.43
CA GLU A 66 3.02 3.84 2.33
C GLU A 66 1.59 3.95 2.85
N VAL A 67 1.49 4.38 4.11
CA VAL A 67 0.23 4.57 4.82
C VAL A 67 0.05 6.07 5.04
N VAL A 68 -1.04 6.62 4.52
CA VAL A 68 -1.28 8.07 4.50
C VAL A 68 -2.66 8.35 5.07
N PHE A 69 -2.87 9.48 5.74
CA PHE A 69 -4.23 9.92 6.03
C PHE A 69 -4.95 10.34 4.74
N ALA A 70 -6.27 10.16 4.69
CA ALA A 70 -7.14 10.58 3.58
C ALA A 70 -7.03 12.08 3.18
N ASN A 71 -6.38 12.91 4.01
CA ASN A 71 -6.11 14.32 3.74
C ASN A 71 -4.63 14.66 3.48
N GLY A 72 -3.77 13.67 3.21
CA GLY A 72 -2.40 13.89 2.71
C GLY A 72 -1.32 14.14 3.77
N GLY A 73 -1.40 13.48 4.93
CA GLY A 73 -0.36 13.54 5.96
C GLY A 73 0.11 12.16 6.45
N ASP A 74 1.31 12.09 7.04
CA ASP A 74 1.85 10.86 7.63
C ASP A 74 0.90 10.29 8.70
N ALA A 75 0.68 8.98 8.64
CA ALA A 75 -0.14 8.25 9.61
C ALA A 75 0.48 8.25 11.03
N VAL A 76 0.08 9.20 11.89
CA VAL A 76 0.30 9.16 13.35
C VAL A 76 -0.74 8.31 14.10
N ALA A 77 -1.68 7.70 13.39
CA ALA A 77 -2.68 6.77 13.90
C ALA A 77 -2.10 5.37 14.13
N SER A 78 -2.61 4.66 15.15
CA SER A 78 -2.14 3.30 15.43
C SER A 78 -2.63 2.38 14.33
N ASN A 79 -1.71 1.66 13.69
CA ASN A 79 -2.04 0.75 12.61
C ASN A 79 -1.26 -0.56 12.71
N THR A 80 -1.82 -1.58 12.08
CA THR A 80 -1.16 -2.86 11.81
C THR A 80 -1.12 -3.05 10.30
N PHE A 81 0.01 -3.53 9.81
CA PHE A 81 0.24 -3.77 8.39
C PHE A 81 0.77 -5.18 8.16
N GLU A 82 0.21 -5.89 7.19
CA GLU A 82 0.65 -7.21 6.77
C GLU A 82 0.70 -7.31 5.24
N ALA A 83 1.74 -7.95 4.72
CA ALA A 83 1.84 -8.36 3.32
C ALA A 83 1.73 -9.89 3.21
N GLN A 84 0.76 -10.36 2.45
CA GLN A 84 0.51 -11.78 2.18
C GLN A 84 0.93 -12.10 0.75
N VAL A 85 2.07 -12.77 0.62
CA VAL A 85 2.64 -13.20 -0.66
C VAL A 85 2.24 -14.65 -0.93
N ARG A 86 1.62 -14.93 -2.08
CA ARG A 86 1.05 -16.24 -2.43
C ARG A 86 1.38 -16.65 -3.86
#